data_AF-A0A7W0XVZ9-F1
#
_entry.id   AF-A0A7W0XVZ9-F1
#
_cell.length_a   1.000
_cell.length_b   1.000
_cell.length_c   1.000
_cell.angle_alpha   90.00
_cell.angle_beta   90.00
_cell.angle_gamma   90.00
#
_symmetry.space_group_name_H-M   'P 1'
#
loop_
_entity.id
_entity.type
_entity.pdbx_description
1 polymer ?
#
loop_
_entity_poly.entity_id
_entity_poly.type
_entity_poly.pdbx_seq_one_letter_code
_entity_poly.pdbx_strand_id
1 'polypeptide(L)' 'MRLSDVLPAARWARGYRRADIVGDLRAAAIVGVLLVPQAMAYAVLAGMPPITGLYAALAALFVYAVLG' A
#
# COMPACT_ATOMS: atom_id res chain seq x y z
N MET A 1 15.24 9.39 21.05
CA MET A 1 14.64 9.20 19.70
C MET A 1 13.14 9.10 19.89
N ARG A 2 12.34 9.91 19.19
CA ARG A 2 10.87 9.78 19.22
C ARG A 2 10.49 8.60 18.32
N LEU A 3 9.39 7.91 18.64
CA LEU A 3 8.90 6.78 17.83
C LEU A 3 8.67 7.17 16.37
N SER A 4 8.30 8.43 16.10
CA SER A 4 8.13 8.99 14.75
C SER A 4 9.43 9.14 13.96
N ASP A 5 10.60 9.10 14.61
CA ASP A 5 11.90 9.21 13.94
C ASP A 5 12.37 7.82 13.42
N VAL A 6 11.76 6.75 13.94
CA VAL A 6 12.08 5.34 13.61
C VAL A 6 10.94 4.68 12.83
N LEU A 7 9.69 5.07 13.12
CA LEU A 7 8.46 4.60 12.48
C LEU A 7 7.65 5.81 12.00
N PRO A 8 7.86 6.26 10.74
CA PRO A 8 7.12 7.35 10.11
C PRO A 8 5.60 7.21 10.22
N ALA A 9 5.09 5.97 10.21
CA ALA A 9 3.67 5.72 10.39
C ALA A 9 3.06 6.27 11.68
N ALA A 10 3.84 6.32 12.76
CA ALA A 10 3.38 6.91 14.02
C ALA A 10 3.13 8.43 13.91
N ARG A 11 3.62 9.09 12.87
CA ARG A 11 3.39 10.51 12.60
C ARG A 11 2.05 10.72 11.89
N TRP A 12 1.79 10.01 10.79
CA TRP A 12 0.52 10.17 10.07
C TRP A 12 -0.65 9.60 10.88
N ALA A 13 -0.46 8.49 11.60
CA ALA A 13 -1.52 7.88 12.41
C ALA A 13 -2.02 8.82 13.53
N ARG A 14 -1.13 9.63 14.13
CA ARG A 14 -1.51 10.65 15.13
C ARG A 14 -2.29 11.83 14.55
N GLY A 15 -2.08 12.14 13.28
CA GLY A 15 -2.77 13.23 12.58
C GLY A 15 -4.03 12.78 11.84
N TYR A 16 -4.32 11.48 11.83
CA TYR A 16 -5.42 10.90 11.06
C TYR A 16 -6.79 11.25 11.64
N ARG A 17 -7.69 11.78 10.83
CA ARG A 17 -9.03 12.18 11.27
C ARG A 17 -10.07 11.24 10.67
N ARG A 18 -11.18 11.04 11.40
CA ARG A 18 -12.30 10.21 10.92
C ARG A 18 -12.90 10.71 9.60
N ALA A 19 -12.81 12.00 9.33
CA ALA A 19 -13.25 12.59 8.07
C ALA A 19 -12.44 12.09 6.86
N ASP A 20 -11.20 11.65 7.07
CA ASP A 20 -10.30 11.22 5.99
C ASP A 20 -10.64 9.78 5.50
N ILE A 21 -11.30 8.97 6.34
CA ILE A 21 -11.66 7.55 6.06
C ILE A 21 -12.46 7.38 4.76
N VAL A 22 -13.43 8.26 4.50
CA VAL A 22 -14.28 8.14 3.30
C VAL A 22 -13.49 8.41 2.03
N GLY A 23 -12.55 9.37 2.08
CA GLY A 23 -11.64 9.65 0.97
C GLY A 23 -10.71 8.47 0.72
N ASP A 24 -10.12 7.94 1.79
CA ASP A 24 -9.19 6.81 1.71
C ASP A 24 -9.85 5.53 1.20
N LEU A 25 -11.09 5.22 1.61
CA LEU A 25 -11.81 4.05 1.10
C LEU A 25 -12.08 4.16 -0.40
N ARG A 26 -12.43 5.35 -0.89
CA ARG A 26 -12.63 5.58 -2.33
C ARG A 26 -11.31 5.45 -3.10
N ALA A 27 -10.24 6.07 -2.59
CA ALA A 27 -8.91 5.96 -3.16
C ALA A 27 -8.42 4.50 -3.17
N ALA A 28 -8.59 3.77 -2.07
CA ALA A 28 -8.22 2.36 -1.95
C ALA A 28 -8.99 1.47 -2.93
N ALA A 29 -10.29 1.73 -3.15
CA ALA A 29 -11.07 1.00 -4.14
C ALA A 29 -10.55 1.22 -5.57
N ILE A 30 -10.30 2.48 -5.94
CA ILE A 30 -9.78 2.85 -7.27
C ILE A 30 -8.38 2.24 -7.47
N VAL A 31 -7.47 2.51 -6.54
CA VAL A 31 -6.09 2.01 -6.62
C VAL A 31 -6.07 0.48 -6.62
N GLY A 32 -6.87 -0.17 -5.77
CA GLY A 32 -6.95 -1.63 -5.71
C GLY A 32 -7.39 -2.25 -7.04
N VAL A 33 -8.44 -1.72 -7.67
CA VAL A 33 -8.93 -2.20 -8.97
C VAL A 33 -7.87 -2.04 -10.06
N LEU A 34 -7.12 -0.94 -10.07
CA LEU A 34 -6.05 -0.71 -11.05
C LEU A 34 -4.81 -1.58 -10.77
N LEU A 35 -4.48 -1.79 -9.50
CA LEU A 35 -3.25 -2.46 -9.09
C LEU A 35 -3.28 -3.97 -9.33
N VAL A 36 -4.43 -4.62 -9.17
CA VAL A 36 -4.57 -6.08 -9.36
C VAL A 36 -4.09 -6.52 -10.75
N PRO A 37 -4.64 -6.02 -11.88
CA PRO A 37 -4.18 -6.42 -13.20
C PRO A 37 -2.74 -5.95 -13.48
N GLN A 38 -2.35 -4.76 -13.00
CA GLN A 38 -1.01 -4.21 -13.20
C GLN A 38 0.08 -5.09 -12.54
N ALA A 39 -0.12 -5.46 -11.27
CA ALA A 39 0.82 -6.29 -10.52
C ALA A 39 0.92 -7.70 -11.12
N MET A 40 -0.21 -8.28 -11.54
CA MET A 40 -0.22 -9.57 -12.24
C MET A 40 0.56 -9.51 -13.56
N ALA A 41 0.40 -8.44 -14.34
CA ALA A 41 1.13 -8.25 -15.59
C ALA A 41 2.65 -8.17 -15.35
N TYR A 42 3.08 -7.44 -14.31
CA TYR A 42 4.51 -7.37 -13.97
C TYR A 42 5.09 -8.71 -13.51
N ALA A 43 4.34 -9.52 -12.77
CA ALA A 43 4.79 -10.87 -12.41
C ALA A 43 4.99 -11.75 -13.64
N VAL A 44 4.08 -11.68 -14.62
CA VAL A 44 4.22 -12.41 -15.90
C VAL A 44 5.45 -11.93 -16.68
N LEU A 45 5.70 -10.62 -16.75
CA LEU A 45 6.91 -10.07 -17.39
C LEU A 45 8.20 -10.53 -16.70
N ALA A 46 8.16 -10.78 -15.39
CA ALA A 46 9.27 -11.34 -14.62
C ALA A 46 9.39 -12.87 -14.72
N GLY A 47 8.55 -13.54 -15.53
CA GLY A 47 8.55 -15.00 -15.68
C GLY A 47 7.93 -15.75 -14.49
N MET A 48 7.20 -15.07 -13.62
CA MET A 48 6.57 -15.63 -12.42
C MET A 48 5.07 -15.90 -12.65
N PRO A 49 4.44 -16.77 -11.84
CA PRO A 49 2.98 -16.88 -11.81
C PRO A 49 2.32 -15.52 -11.49
N PRO A 50 1.19 -15.17 -12.13
CA PRO A 50 0.54 -13.86 -11.94
C PRO A 50 0.25 -13.49 -10.47
N ILE A 51 -0.15 -14.48 -9.67
CA ILE A 51 -0.48 -14.30 -8.24
C ILE A 51 0.72 -13.80 -7.42
N THR A 52 1.95 -14.10 -7.83
CA THR A 52 3.17 -13.61 -7.16
C THR A 52 3.23 -12.08 -7.17
N GLY A 53 2.70 -11.44 -8.22
CA GLY A 53 2.62 -9.99 -8.30
C GLY A 53 1.73 -9.38 -7.22
N LEU A 54 0.63 -10.06 -6.87
CA LEU A 54 -0.28 -9.61 -5.81
C LEU A 54 0.38 -9.69 -4.43
N TYR A 55 1.13 -10.77 -4.17
CA TYR A 55 1.90 -10.90 -2.93
C TYR A 55 2.99 -9.82 -2.81
N ALA A 56 3.73 -9.58 -3.89
CA ALA A 56 4.76 -8.55 -3.94
C ALA A 56 4.17 -7.14 -3.74
N ALA A 57 3.06 -6.83 -4.41
CA ALA A 57 2.38 -5.54 -4.29
C ALA A 57 1.85 -5.32 -2.87
N LEU A 58 1.23 -6.33 -2.25
CA LEU A 58 0.75 -6.23 -0.88
C LEU A 58 1.89 -5.96 0.12
N ALA A 59 2.99 -6.70 0.01
CA ALA A 59 4.16 -6.51 0.85
C ALA A 59 4.76 -5.12 0.68
N ALA A 60 4.95 -4.66 -0.57
CA ALA A 60 5.50 -3.34 -0.87
C ALA A 60 4.62 -2.20 -0.33
N LEU A 61 3.29 -2.29 -0.50
CA LEU A 61 2.34 -1.29 0.02
C LEU A 61 2.33 -1.26 1.55
N PHE A 62 2.41 -2.41 2.21
CA PHE A 62 2.48 -2.46 3.67
C PHE A 62 3.77 -1.81 4.18
N VAL A 63 4.91 -2.14 3.58
CA VAL A 63 6.21 -1.52 3.91
C VAL A 63 6.15 -0.01 3.70
N TYR A 64 5.58 0.44 2.57
CA TYR A 64 5.41 1.86 2.28
C TYR A 64 4.49 2.55 3.29
N ALA A 65 3.38 1.94 3.69
CA ALA A 65 2.48 2.51 4.69
C ALA A 65 3.14 2.69 6.07
N VAL A 66 4.10 1.82 6.41
CA VAL A 66 4.81 1.82 7.71
C VAL A 66 6.02 2.76 7.72
N LEU A 67 6.79 2.78 6.63
CA LEU A 67 8.10 3.45 6.53
C LEU A 67 8.10 4.70 5.65
N GLY A 68 7.03 4.95 4.89
CA GLY A 68 6.87 6.10 4.00
C GLY A 68 6.47 7.39 4.70
#